data_AF-T0PWU1-F1
#
_entry.id   AF-T0PWU1-F1
#
_cell.length_a   1.000
_cell.length_b   1.000
_cell.length_c   1.000
_cell.angle_alpha   90.00
_cell.angle_beta   90.00
_cell.angle_gamma   90.00
#
_symmetry.space_group_name_H-M   'P 1'
#
loop_
_entity.id
_entity.type
_entity.pdbx_description
1 polymer ?
#
loop_
_entity_poly.entity_id
_entity_poly.type
_entity_poly.pdbx_seq_one_letter_code
_entity_poly.pdbx_strand_id
1 'polypeptide(L)'
;MASCKYGDVGVDVVLTADGSCADGTVICVVDSNCAVRHEVAANSTRFELRSGWRLGDFSRYPHPHLELVDLDIDSSLHRYQQMPSGLQGLAFTSSILASETTTTALSGLALPRGLRHLSFEGCYLGASVNLNRFRRLEELSFRNTTMFEWPWFVPSTLRHLSAFNSTFHKLNDLGKLSALETFLPSELSGITQLFNFNATPHTLRYLY
;
A
#
# COMPACT_ATOMS: atom_id res chain seq x y z
N MET A 1 -17.64 21.96 23.27
CA MET A 1 -16.49 21.93 22.34
C MET A 1 -16.33 20.48 21.89
N ALA A 2 -16.32 20.21 20.58
CA ALA A 2 -16.03 18.86 20.11
C ALA A 2 -14.59 18.51 20.54
N SER A 3 -14.42 17.37 21.21
CA SER A 3 -13.09 16.88 21.59
C SER A 3 -12.28 16.62 20.32
N CYS A 4 -11.02 17.07 20.29
CA CYS A 4 -10.14 16.86 19.14
C CYS A 4 -9.96 15.35 18.90
N LYS A 5 -10.32 14.90 17.70
CA LYS A 5 -10.18 13.50 17.27
C LYS A 5 -8.74 12.98 17.39
N TYR A 6 -7.75 13.86 17.23
CA TYR A 6 -6.34 13.52 17.26
C TYR A 6 -5.67 13.88 18.59
N GLY A 7 -6.43 14.10 19.66
CA GLY A 7 -5.89 14.53 20.95
C GLY A 7 -4.88 13.58 21.61
N ASP A 8 -4.87 12.32 21.19
CA ASP A 8 -3.97 11.27 21.70
C ASP A 8 -2.59 11.20 21.02
N VAL A 9 -2.34 12.02 19.99
CA VAL A 9 -1.07 11.95 19.21
C VAL A 9 0.13 12.57 19.94
N GLY A 10 -0.10 13.28 21.04
CA GLY A 10 0.96 13.90 21.83
C GLY A 10 1.72 14.99 21.07
N VAL A 11 3.01 14.77 20.84
CA VAL A 11 3.91 15.68 20.10
C VAL A 11 3.94 15.42 18.59
N ASP A 12 3.38 14.30 18.15
CA ASP A 12 3.31 13.93 16.74
C ASP A 12 2.26 14.77 16.01
N VAL A 13 2.26 14.68 14.69
CA VAL A 13 1.23 15.28 13.83
C VAL A 13 0.54 14.24 12.98
N VAL A 14 -0.67 14.54 12.53
CA VAL A 14 -1.49 13.64 11.72
C VAL A 14 -1.77 14.27 10.37
N LEU A 15 -1.35 13.59 9.30
CA LEU A 15 -1.81 13.87 7.96
C LEU A 15 -3.22 13.29 7.79
N THR A 16 -4.20 14.11 7.42
CA THR A 16 -5.61 13.72 7.31
C THR A 16 -6.32 14.45 6.17
N ALA A 17 -7.37 13.83 5.66
CA ALA A 17 -8.35 14.41 4.76
C ALA A 17 -9.76 14.16 5.31
N ASP A 18 -10.07 14.77 6.47
CA ASP A 18 -11.36 14.68 7.14
C ASP A 18 -11.93 16.06 7.51
N GLY A 19 -12.92 16.12 8.41
CA GLY A 19 -13.53 17.37 8.84
C GLY A 19 -12.66 18.27 9.72
N SER A 20 -11.43 17.87 10.03
CA SER A 20 -10.48 18.65 10.84
C SER A 20 -9.71 19.67 10.00
N CYS A 21 -9.72 19.53 8.67
CA CYS A 21 -9.10 20.50 7.78
C CYS A 21 -9.98 21.74 7.62
N ALA A 22 -9.32 22.91 7.50
CA ALA A 22 -10.00 24.20 7.36
C ALA A 22 -10.86 24.26 6.08
N ASP A 23 -11.85 25.16 6.08
CA ASP A 23 -12.76 25.34 4.95
C ASP A 23 -11.97 25.62 3.65
N GLY A 24 -12.14 24.74 2.65
CA GLY A 24 -11.46 24.82 1.35
C GLY A 24 -10.21 23.94 1.22
N THR A 25 -9.64 23.47 2.32
CA THR A 25 -8.48 22.58 2.34
C THR A 25 -8.94 21.14 2.55
N VAL A 26 -8.80 20.29 1.52
CA VAL A 26 -9.28 18.90 1.59
C VAL A 26 -8.34 18.00 2.40
N ILE A 27 -7.06 18.40 2.51
CA ILE A 27 -5.99 17.60 3.10
C ILE A 27 -5.08 18.51 3.91
N CYS A 28 -4.80 18.14 5.16
CA CYS A 28 -4.03 18.96 6.07
C CYS A 28 -3.25 18.09 7.06
N VAL A 29 -2.32 18.73 7.76
CA VAL A 29 -1.57 18.16 8.87
C VAL A 29 -2.04 18.84 10.14
N VAL A 30 -2.49 18.06 11.12
CA VAL A 30 -3.04 18.55 12.38
C VAL A 30 -2.24 18.03 13.57
N ASP A 31 -2.23 18.79 14.66
CA ASP A 31 -1.61 18.36 15.92
C ASP A 31 -2.64 17.79 16.92
N SER A 32 -2.20 17.53 18.15
CA SER A 32 -3.04 17.07 19.27
C SER A 32 -4.12 18.07 19.71
N ASN A 33 -4.05 19.33 19.30
CA ASN A 33 -5.12 20.31 19.54
C ASN A 33 -6.04 20.45 18.32
N CYS A 34 -5.87 19.62 17.29
CA CYS A 34 -6.53 19.72 15.99
C CYS A 34 -6.26 21.07 15.30
N ALA A 35 -5.17 21.74 15.66
CA ALA A 35 -4.73 22.93 14.96
C ALA A 35 -4.02 22.50 13.67
N VAL A 36 -4.44 23.10 12.55
CA VAL A 36 -3.78 22.88 11.26
C VAL A 36 -2.37 23.47 11.32
N ARG A 37 -1.37 22.60 11.19
CA ARG A 37 0.06 22.95 11.16
C ARG A 37 0.56 23.16 9.75
N HIS A 38 -0.01 22.44 8.79
CA HIS A 38 0.35 22.53 7.38
C HIS A 38 -0.86 22.24 6.52
N GLU A 39 -1.10 23.08 5.53
CA GLU A 39 -2.08 22.80 4.47
C GLU A 39 -1.39 22.08 3.33
N VAL A 40 -2.06 21.09 2.77
CA VAL A 40 -1.55 20.36 1.61
C VAL A 40 -2.35 20.76 0.38
N ALA A 41 -1.68 20.87 -0.77
CA ALA A 41 -2.32 21.24 -2.02
C ALA A 41 -3.45 20.25 -2.35
N ALA A 42 -4.62 20.79 -2.74
CA ALA A 42 -5.81 19.98 -2.97
C ALA A 42 -5.64 18.94 -4.09
N ASN A 43 -4.68 19.11 -5.00
CA ASN A 43 -4.35 18.20 -6.10
C ASN A 43 -3.22 17.20 -5.77
N SER A 44 -2.71 17.18 -4.53
CA SER A 44 -1.66 16.26 -4.14
C SER A 44 -2.14 14.81 -4.13
N THR A 45 -1.39 13.96 -4.81
CA THR A 45 -1.60 12.50 -4.82
C THR A 45 -0.48 11.71 -4.17
N ARG A 46 0.63 12.36 -3.83
CA ARG A 46 1.80 11.77 -3.21
C ARG A 46 2.08 12.46 -1.88
N PHE A 47 2.25 11.67 -0.82
CA PHE A 47 2.50 12.18 0.52
C PHE A 47 3.71 11.48 1.13
N GLU A 48 4.71 12.27 1.51
CA GLU A 48 5.91 11.81 2.20
C GLU A 48 5.70 11.94 3.71
N LEU A 49 5.64 10.80 4.39
CA LEU A 49 5.47 10.76 5.84
C LEU A 49 6.83 10.98 6.50
N ARG A 50 6.99 12.15 7.10
CA ARG A 50 8.20 12.49 7.86
C ARG A 50 8.18 11.80 9.22
N SER A 51 9.34 11.70 9.85
CA SER A 51 9.42 11.26 11.24
C SER A 51 8.49 12.07 12.15
N GLY A 52 7.71 11.39 12.99
CA GLY A 52 6.67 11.98 13.83
C GLY A 52 5.35 12.29 13.12
N TRP A 53 5.18 11.90 11.86
CA TRP A 53 3.90 11.99 11.16
C TRP A 53 3.14 10.67 11.25
N ARG A 54 1.84 10.77 11.47
CA ARG A 54 0.92 9.64 11.42
C ARG A 54 -0.12 9.85 10.33
N LEU A 55 -0.55 8.76 9.72
CA LEU A 55 -1.63 8.70 8.78
C LEU A 55 -2.96 8.60 9.53
N GLY A 56 -3.79 9.62 9.36
CA GLY A 56 -5.13 9.73 9.94
C GLY A 56 -6.23 9.28 8.99
N ASP A 57 -7.38 9.89 9.17
CA ASP A 57 -8.56 9.61 8.36
C ASP A 57 -8.45 10.30 7.00
N PHE A 58 -8.49 9.52 5.91
CA PHE A 58 -8.50 9.98 4.53
C PHE A 58 -9.86 9.77 3.84
N SER A 59 -10.94 9.58 4.59
CA SER A 59 -12.27 9.29 4.04
C SER A 59 -12.80 10.33 3.06
N ARG A 60 -12.37 11.60 3.16
CA ARG A 60 -12.75 12.69 2.23
C ARG A 60 -11.71 12.98 1.16
N TYR A 61 -10.65 12.18 1.06
CA TYR A 61 -9.65 12.32 0.02
C TYR A 61 -10.30 12.17 -1.37
N PRO A 62 -10.14 13.14 -2.28
CA PRO A 62 -11.00 13.24 -3.46
C PRO A 62 -10.46 12.49 -4.68
N HIS A 63 -9.18 12.09 -4.67
CA HIS A 63 -8.54 11.50 -5.84
C HIS A 63 -8.64 9.97 -5.84
N PRO A 64 -8.74 9.36 -7.02
CA PRO A 64 -8.80 7.89 -7.13
C PRO A 64 -7.45 7.21 -6.93
N HIS A 65 -6.34 7.95 -6.91
CA HIS A 65 -4.98 7.43 -6.75
C HIS A 65 -4.29 8.11 -5.57
N LEU A 66 -3.64 7.31 -4.75
CA LEU A 66 -2.88 7.76 -3.59
C LEU A 66 -1.52 7.07 -3.58
N GLU A 67 -0.47 7.84 -3.34
CA GLU A 67 0.87 7.36 -3.10
C GLU A 67 1.33 7.80 -1.70
N LEU A 68 1.81 6.84 -0.92
CA LEU A 68 2.39 7.05 0.40
C LEU A 68 3.88 6.71 0.35
N VAL A 69 4.70 7.64 0.79
CA VAL A 69 6.16 7.52 0.80
C VAL A 69 6.64 7.48 2.24
N ASP A 70 7.61 6.61 2.51
CA ASP A 70 8.22 6.44 3.84
C ASP A 70 7.20 6.05 4.93
N LEU A 71 6.16 5.31 4.55
CA LEU A 71 5.21 4.78 5.51
C LEU A 71 5.84 3.62 6.28
N ASP A 72 5.86 3.73 7.61
CA ASP A 72 6.14 2.60 8.51
C ASP A 72 4.84 2.19 9.21
N ILE A 73 4.38 0.97 8.98
CA ILE A 73 3.07 0.52 9.44
C ILE A 73 2.96 0.47 10.99
N ASP A 74 4.08 0.30 11.71
CA ASP A 74 4.09 0.19 13.16
C ASP A 74 4.11 1.57 13.85
N SER A 75 4.70 2.58 13.21
CA SER A 75 4.90 3.90 13.81
C SER A 75 4.05 5.02 13.19
N SER A 76 3.70 4.87 11.90
CA SER A 76 3.07 5.93 11.11
C SER A 76 1.55 5.80 11.00
N LEU A 77 0.89 4.85 11.68
CA LEU A 77 -0.56 4.71 11.63
C LEU A 77 -1.24 5.29 12.87
N HIS A 78 -2.29 6.09 12.65
CA HIS A 78 -3.17 6.50 13.73
C HIS A 78 -4.35 5.54 13.89
N ARG A 79 -4.93 5.44 15.10
CA ARG A 79 -6.09 4.55 15.36
C ARG A 79 -7.35 4.88 14.55
N TYR A 80 -7.45 6.11 14.06
CA TYR A 80 -8.55 6.56 13.20
C TYR A 80 -8.20 6.52 11.70
N GLN A 81 -7.13 5.81 11.34
CA GLN A 81 -6.74 5.63 9.95
C GLN A 81 -7.88 4.99 9.16
N GLN A 82 -8.25 5.66 8.06
CA GLN A 82 -9.25 5.18 7.12
C GLN A 82 -8.83 5.57 5.71
N MET A 83 -8.94 4.65 4.76
CA MET A 83 -8.71 4.97 3.35
C MET A 83 -10.00 5.40 2.66
N PRO A 84 -9.91 6.24 1.60
CA PRO A 84 -11.07 6.68 0.84
C PRO A 84 -11.73 5.48 0.14
N SER A 85 -13.04 5.34 0.29
CA SER A 85 -13.78 4.19 -0.27
C SER A 85 -13.73 4.10 -1.79
N GLY A 86 -13.55 5.25 -2.46
CA GLY A 86 -13.42 5.38 -3.91
C GLY A 86 -12.00 5.17 -4.46
N LEU A 87 -11.01 4.84 -3.63
CA LEU A 87 -9.64 4.64 -4.07
C LEU A 87 -9.54 3.46 -5.05
N GLN A 88 -8.93 3.72 -6.20
CA GLN A 88 -8.72 2.74 -7.27
C GLN A 88 -7.25 2.32 -7.37
N GLY A 89 -6.32 3.25 -7.12
CA GLY A 89 -4.89 2.95 -7.10
C GLY A 89 -4.25 3.34 -5.78
N LEU A 90 -3.40 2.46 -5.25
CA LEU A 90 -2.58 2.73 -4.08
C LEU A 90 -1.13 2.34 -4.37
N ALA A 91 -0.22 3.28 -4.15
CA ALA A 91 1.21 3.09 -4.28
C ALA A 91 1.89 3.29 -2.92
N PHE A 92 2.87 2.45 -2.64
CA PHE A 92 3.80 2.64 -1.53
C PHE A 92 5.20 2.77 -2.08
N THR A 93 5.92 3.78 -1.62
CA THR A 93 7.31 4.06 -2.03
C THR A 93 8.20 4.14 -0.80
N SER A 94 9.36 3.49 -0.83
CA SER A 94 10.35 3.48 0.26
C SER A 94 9.75 3.13 1.64
N SER A 95 8.71 2.29 1.67
CA SER A 95 7.91 2.06 2.87
C SER A 95 8.26 0.74 3.57
N ILE A 96 8.12 0.72 4.90
CA ILE A 96 8.25 -0.46 5.75
C ILE A 96 6.84 -0.95 6.08
N LEU A 97 6.46 -2.04 5.42
CA LEU A 97 5.09 -2.59 5.49
C LEU A 97 5.08 -3.95 6.22
N ALA A 98 6.13 -4.17 7.01
CA ALA A 98 6.28 -5.26 7.96
C ALA A 98 5.84 -4.76 9.34
N SER A 99 5.04 -5.56 10.05
CA SER A 99 4.77 -5.31 11.46
C SER A 99 5.30 -6.48 12.27
N GLU A 100 5.95 -6.20 13.40
CA GLU A 100 6.39 -7.26 14.34
C GLU A 100 5.19 -7.99 14.97
N THR A 101 4.03 -7.33 15.00
CA THR A 101 2.83 -7.84 15.68
C THR A 101 1.89 -8.60 14.77
N THR A 102 2.11 -8.57 13.45
CA THR A 102 1.19 -9.17 12.48
C THR A 102 1.90 -10.10 11.52
N THR A 103 1.25 -11.20 11.19
CA THR A 103 1.79 -12.22 10.29
C THR A 103 1.57 -11.90 8.81
N THR A 104 0.96 -10.75 8.49
CA THR A 104 0.64 -10.35 7.11
C THR A 104 0.94 -8.88 6.91
N ALA A 105 1.66 -8.56 5.85
CA ALA A 105 1.89 -7.18 5.45
C ALA A 105 0.56 -6.46 5.17
N LEU A 106 0.50 -5.14 5.42
CA LEU A 106 -0.68 -4.28 5.25
C LEU A 106 -1.86 -4.53 6.20
N SER A 107 -1.74 -5.44 7.17
CA SER A 107 -2.81 -5.77 8.13
C SER A 107 -3.31 -4.58 8.94
N GLY A 108 -2.40 -3.65 9.29
CA GLY A 108 -2.73 -2.40 9.99
C GLY A 108 -3.48 -1.38 9.14
N LEU A 109 -3.48 -1.54 7.81
CA LEU A 109 -4.12 -0.60 6.89
C LEU A 109 -5.54 -1.02 6.53
N ALA A 110 -6.49 -0.11 6.79
CA ALA A 110 -7.87 -0.23 6.37
C ALA A 110 -8.05 0.06 4.87
N LEU A 111 -7.47 -0.79 4.01
CA LEU A 111 -7.51 -0.69 2.55
C LEU A 111 -8.93 -0.91 1.95
N PRO A 112 -9.35 -0.13 0.95
CA PRO A 112 -10.68 -0.27 0.37
C PRO A 112 -10.76 -1.49 -0.56
N ARG A 113 -11.93 -2.13 -0.61
CA ARG A 113 -12.18 -3.32 -1.46
C ARG A 113 -12.22 -2.99 -2.97
N GLY A 114 -12.32 -1.70 -3.31
CA GLY A 114 -12.43 -1.19 -4.68
C GLY A 114 -11.10 -1.05 -5.41
N LEU A 115 -9.97 -1.30 -4.74
CA LEU A 115 -8.64 -1.18 -5.35
C LEU A 115 -8.49 -2.07 -6.58
N ARG A 116 -7.96 -1.45 -7.64
CA ARG A 116 -7.63 -2.05 -8.94
C ARG A 116 -6.14 -2.12 -9.19
N HIS A 117 -5.39 -1.13 -8.69
CA HIS A 117 -3.94 -1.04 -8.85
C HIS A 117 -3.27 -0.98 -7.48
N LEU A 118 -2.26 -1.82 -7.28
CA LEU A 118 -1.45 -1.82 -6.07
C LEU A 118 0.03 -1.91 -6.47
N SER A 119 0.82 -0.93 -6.06
CA SER A 119 2.26 -0.91 -6.37
C SER A 119 3.11 -0.72 -5.12
N PHE A 120 4.27 -1.37 -5.15
CA PHE A 120 5.32 -1.28 -4.14
C PHE A 120 6.63 -0.95 -4.83
N GLU A 121 7.22 0.18 -4.48
CA GLU A 121 8.52 0.61 -4.98
C GLU A 121 9.48 0.82 -3.81
N GLY A 122 10.65 0.17 -3.82
CA GLY A 122 11.62 0.33 -2.74
C GLY A 122 11.13 -0.13 -1.37
N CYS A 123 10.10 -0.98 -1.30
CA CYS A 123 9.45 -1.34 -0.05
C CYS A 123 10.08 -2.56 0.62
N TYR A 124 9.88 -2.69 1.94
CA TYR A 124 10.14 -3.90 2.71
C TYR A 124 8.84 -4.52 3.21
N LEU A 125 8.51 -5.69 2.67
CA LEU A 125 7.35 -6.51 3.00
C LEU A 125 7.83 -7.73 3.82
N GLY A 126 8.00 -7.54 5.12
CA GLY A 126 8.53 -8.56 6.04
C GLY A 126 7.63 -9.79 6.25
N ALA A 127 6.44 -9.80 5.65
CA ALA A 127 5.50 -10.91 5.65
C ALA A 127 4.74 -11.00 4.32
N SER A 128 4.00 -12.09 4.11
CA SER A 128 3.15 -12.26 2.94
C SER A 128 2.03 -11.21 2.90
N VAL A 129 1.68 -10.73 1.71
CA VAL A 129 0.56 -9.81 1.51
C VAL A 129 -0.72 -10.62 1.30
N ASN A 130 -1.75 -10.40 2.13
CA ASN A 130 -3.04 -11.06 1.94
C ASN A 130 -3.91 -10.30 0.93
N LEU A 131 -3.92 -10.77 -0.32
CA LEU A 131 -4.68 -10.13 -1.40
C LEU A 131 -6.14 -10.57 -1.53
N ASN A 132 -6.63 -11.50 -0.69
CA ASN A 132 -8.00 -12.05 -0.78
C ASN A 132 -9.10 -10.98 -0.68
N ARG A 133 -8.81 -9.85 -0.02
CA ARG A 133 -9.75 -8.74 0.15
C ARG A 133 -9.95 -7.91 -1.12
N PHE A 134 -9.01 -7.95 -2.08
CA PHE A 134 -9.02 -7.10 -3.27
C PHE A 134 -9.71 -7.80 -4.44
N ARG A 135 -11.04 -7.82 -4.41
CA ARG A 135 -11.87 -8.50 -5.42
C ARG A 135 -11.90 -7.83 -6.79
N ARG A 136 -11.23 -6.69 -6.94
CA ARG A 136 -11.14 -5.90 -8.17
C ARG A 136 -9.70 -5.61 -8.58
N LEU A 137 -8.71 -6.22 -7.91
CA LEU A 137 -7.31 -5.97 -8.22
C LEU A 137 -7.00 -6.52 -9.60
N GLU A 138 -6.61 -5.65 -10.51
CA GLU A 138 -6.27 -5.93 -11.91
C GLU A 138 -4.76 -5.87 -12.12
N GLU A 139 -4.06 -5.00 -11.38
CA GLU A 139 -2.63 -4.78 -11.50
C GLU A 139 -1.93 -4.80 -10.14
N LEU A 140 -0.83 -5.55 -10.10
CA LEU A 140 0.06 -5.66 -8.96
C LEU A 140 1.51 -5.50 -9.43
N SER A 141 2.23 -4.55 -8.84
CA SER A 141 3.61 -4.27 -9.20
C SER A 141 4.51 -4.25 -7.99
N PHE A 142 5.66 -4.92 -8.13
CA PHE A 142 6.77 -4.87 -7.20
C PHE A 142 7.99 -4.35 -7.95
N ARG A 143 8.59 -3.26 -7.47
CA ARG A 143 9.82 -2.68 -8.01
C ARG A 143 10.79 -2.46 -6.87
N ASN A 144 12.04 -2.89 -7.00
CA ASN A 144 13.06 -2.68 -5.95
C ASN A 144 12.57 -3.11 -4.55
N THR A 145 11.69 -4.09 -4.48
CA THR A 145 10.95 -4.44 -3.27
C THR A 145 11.50 -5.74 -2.71
N THR A 146 11.69 -5.79 -1.40
CA THR A 146 12.05 -7.03 -0.70
C THR A 146 10.81 -7.58 -0.03
N MET A 147 10.50 -8.84 -0.30
CA MET A 147 9.38 -9.56 0.28
C MET A 147 9.83 -10.90 0.84
N PHE A 148 9.40 -11.22 2.06
CA PHE A 148 9.73 -12.51 2.66
C PHE A 148 9.02 -13.66 1.94
N GLU A 149 7.72 -13.52 1.69
CA GLU A 149 6.93 -14.60 1.13
C GLU A 149 5.89 -14.07 0.15
N TRP A 150 5.80 -14.73 -1.00
CA TRP A 150 4.80 -14.45 -2.02
C TRP A 150 3.37 -14.52 -1.44
N PRO A 151 2.43 -13.66 -1.90
CA PRO A 151 1.02 -13.76 -1.54
C PRO A 151 0.45 -15.17 -1.74
N TRP A 152 -0.04 -15.80 -0.68
CA TRP A 152 -0.65 -17.14 -0.76
C TRP A 152 -1.88 -17.21 -1.65
N PHE A 153 -2.55 -16.08 -1.79
CA PHE A 153 -3.73 -15.93 -2.60
C PHE A 153 -3.58 -14.70 -3.46
N VAL A 154 -3.82 -14.87 -4.75
CA VAL A 154 -3.89 -13.79 -5.71
C VAL A 154 -5.30 -13.79 -6.28
N PRO A 155 -5.99 -12.64 -6.32
CA PRO A 155 -7.36 -12.57 -6.82
C PRO A 155 -7.41 -12.96 -8.29
N SER A 156 -8.47 -13.68 -8.69
CA SER A 156 -8.69 -14.11 -10.08
C SER A 156 -8.96 -12.94 -11.05
N THR A 157 -9.06 -11.71 -10.54
CA THR A 157 -9.15 -10.49 -11.35
C THR A 157 -7.80 -9.96 -11.78
N LEU A 158 -6.69 -10.47 -11.22
CA LEU A 158 -5.36 -9.98 -11.51
C LEU A 158 -4.96 -10.34 -12.94
N ARG A 159 -4.70 -9.32 -13.75
CA ARG A 159 -4.31 -9.44 -15.17
C ARG A 159 -2.84 -9.10 -15.38
N HIS A 160 -2.33 -8.12 -14.65
CA HIS A 160 -0.97 -7.63 -14.80
C HIS A 160 -0.19 -7.83 -13.51
N LEU A 161 0.90 -8.58 -13.62
CA LEU A 161 1.83 -8.80 -12.52
C LEU A 161 3.23 -8.47 -12.98
N SER A 162 3.86 -7.51 -12.30
CA SER A 162 5.26 -7.16 -12.55
C SER A 162 6.09 -7.28 -11.28
N ALA A 163 7.27 -7.83 -11.44
CA ALA A 163 8.26 -7.95 -10.37
C ALA A 163 9.63 -7.57 -10.94
N PHE A 164 10.02 -6.31 -10.73
CA PHE A 164 11.25 -5.73 -11.25
C PHE A 164 12.27 -5.56 -10.13
N ASN A 165 13.47 -6.13 -10.30
CA ASN A 165 14.58 -6.03 -9.34
C ASN A 165 14.11 -6.22 -7.89
N SER A 166 13.31 -7.28 -7.67
CA SER A 166 12.65 -7.53 -6.39
C SER A 166 13.07 -8.88 -5.84
N THR A 167 13.20 -8.96 -4.53
CA THR A 167 13.71 -10.13 -3.82
C THR A 167 12.55 -10.85 -3.17
N PHE A 168 12.37 -12.14 -3.46
CA PHE A 168 11.35 -12.99 -2.85
C PHE A 168 12.02 -14.18 -2.18
N HIS A 169 11.97 -14.25 -0.85
CA HIS A 169 12.64 -15.35 -0.13
C HIS A 169 11.88 -16.68 -0.26
N LYS A 170 10.55 -16.63 -0.38
CA LYS A 170 9.69 -17.79 -0.65
C LYS A 170 8.70 -17.49 -1.77
N LEU A 171 8.68 -18.32 -2.80
CA LEU A 171 7.67 -18.33 -3.85
C LEU A 171 6.75 -19.54 -3.65
N ASN A 172 5.46 -19.29 -3.45
CA ASN A 172 4.44 -20.33 -3.42
C ASN A 172 3.88 -20.57 -4.83
N ASP A 173 3.17 -21.69 -5.02
CA ASP A 173 2.67 -22.13 -6.32
C ASP A 173 1.80 -21.06 -7.03
N LEU A 174 2.34 -20.54 -8.14
CA LEU A 174 1.72 -19.51 -8.99
C LEU A 174 0.71 -20.12 -9.97
N GLY A 175 0.54 -21.44 -9.99
CA GLY A 175 -0.39 -22.17 -10.87
C GLY A 175 -1.88 -21.80 -10.73
N LYS A 176 -2.23 -20.93 -9.77
CA LYS A 176 -3.60 -20.41 -9.58
C LYS A 176 -3.88 -19.09 -10.33
N LEU A 177 -2.93 -18.56 -11.08
CA LEU A 177 -3.06 -17.31 -11.84
C LEU A 177 -3.73 -17.50 -13.21
N SER A 178 -4.95 -18.02 -13.23
CA SER A 178 -5.65 -18.39 -14.49
C SER A 178 -6.06 -17.21 -15.36
N ALA A 179 -6.12 -16.00 -14.81
CA ALA A 179 -6.54 -14.78 -15.51
C ALA A 179 -5.37 -13.84 -15.87
N LEU A 180 -4.14 -14.26 -15.61
CA LEU A 180 -2.97 -13.42 -15.81
C LEU A 180 -2.67 -13.27 -17.31
N GLU A 181 -2.70 -12.03 -17.78
CA GLU A 181 -2.44 -11.66 -19.17
C GLU A 181 -0.96 -11.31 -19.37
N THR A 182 -0.27 -10.84 -18.33
CA THR A 182 1.13 -10.41 -18.43
C THR A 182 1.88 -10.70 -17.14
N PHE A 183 3.03 -11.36 -17.28
CA PHE A 183 4.02 -11.56 -16.21
C PHE A 183 5.38 -11.08 -16.70
N LEU A 184 5.97 -10.11 -16.00
CA LEU A 184 7.30 -9.56 -16.29
C LEU A 184 8.23 -9.77 -15.09
N PRO A 185 8.91 -10.93 -15.01
CA PRO A 185 10.02 -11.12 -14.08
C PRO A 185 11.28 -10.55 -14.74
N SER A 186 11.77 -9.40 -14.29
CA SER A 186 12.97 -8.83 -14.92
C SER A 186 14.27 -9.23 -14.24
N GLU A 187 14.22 -9.61 -12.96
CA GLU A 187 15.39 -10.04 -12.16
C GLU A 187 14.86 -10.43 -10.77
N LEU A 188 14.68 -11.73 -10.55
CA LEU A 188 14.34 -12.27 -9.23
C LEU A 188 15.64 -12.78 -8.60
N SER A 189 16.19 -12.04 -7.65
CA SER A 189 17.35 -12.48 -6.88
C SER A 189 16.90 -13.11 -5.55
N GLY A 190 17.71 -14.02 -5.00
CA GLY A 190 17.44 -14.63 -3.69
C GLY A 190 16.39 -15.75 -3.65
N ILE A 191 15.88 -16.21 -4.81
CA ILE A 191 15.01 -17.39 -4.85
C ILE A 191 15.83 -18.63 -4.49
N THR A 192 15.52 -19.24 -3.35
CA THR A 192 16.13 -20.51 -2.92
C THR A 192 15.33 -21.75 -3.38
N GLN A 193 14.10 -21.56 -3.85
CA GLN A 193 13.22 -22.62 -4.37
C GLN A 193 12.43 -22.13 -5.60
N LEU A 194 12.72 -22.68 -6.78
CA LEU A 194 11.96 -22.44 -8.01
C LEU A 194 10.84 -23.48 -8.13
N PHE A 195 9.61 -23.02 -8.37
CA PHE A 195 8.45 -23.89 -8.63
C PHE A 195 7.87 -23.65 -10.03
N ASN A 196 7.26 -24.71 -10.59
CA ASN A 196 6.75 -24.76 -11.95
C ASN A 196 5.64 -23.73 -12.21
N PHE A 197 5.86 -22.84 -13.16
CA PHE A 197 4.81 -21.98 -13.71
C PHE A 197 3.96 -22.79 -14.69
N ASN A 198 2.70 -23.01 -14.36
CA ASN A 198 1.72 -23.62 -15.27
C ASN A 198 0.66 -22.56 -15.65
N ALA A 199 1.10 -21.48 -16.29
CA ALA A 199 0.20 -20.46 -16.85
C ALA A 199 -0.12 -20.82 -18.31
N THR A 200 -1.40 -20.74 -18.69
CA THR A 200 -1.83 -20.87 -20.09
C THR A 200 -1.12 -19.80 -20.94
N PRO A 201 -0.66 -20.14 -22.17
CA PRO A 201 0.38 -19.40 -22.87
C PRO A 201 -0.17 -18.15 -23.55
N HIS A 202 -0.33 -17.06 -22.81
CA HIS A 202 -0.38 -15.73 -23.39
C HIS A 202 0.77 -14.89 -22.79
N THR A 203 1.94 -15.09 -23.41
CA THR A 203 3.13 -14.24 -23.34
C THR A 203 3.86 -14.16 -21.98
N LEU A 204 4.48 -15.27 -21.57
CA LEU A 204 5.65 -15.21 -20.68
C LEU A 204 6.81 -14.60 -21.47
N ARG A 205 7.12 -13.32 -21.24
CA ARG A 205 8.38 -12.71 -21.74
C ARG A 205 9.39 -12.71 -20.61
N TYR A 206 10.28 -13.70 -20.63
CA TYR A 206 11.55 -13.61 -19.92
C TYR A 206 12.44 -12.67 -20.74
N LEU A 207 12.64 -11.45 -20.25
CA LEU A 207 13.69 -10.57 -20.77
C LEU A 207 14.89 -10.79 -19.87
N TYR A 208 15.92 -11.43 -20.44
CA TYR A 208 17.24 -11.64 -19.83
C TYR A 208 18.07 -10.36 -19.89
#